data_AF-A0A3C0TME6-F1
#
_entry.id   AF-A0A3C0TME6-F1
#
_cell.length_a   1.000
_cell.length_b   1.000
_cell.length_c   1.000
_cell.angle_alpha   90.00
_cell.angle_beta   90.00
_cell.angle_gamma   90.00
#
_symmetry.space_group_name_H-M   'P 1'
#
loop_
_entity.id
_entity.type
_entity.pdbx_description
1 polymer ?
#
loop_
_entity_poly.entity_id
_entity_poly.type
_entity_poly.pdbx_seq_one_letter_code
_entity_poly.pdbx_strand_id
1 'polypeptide(L)'
;MPALPVACILKVFTPEAVSAYKEKGYRFVSLQKKTVSEELVTACHTMGIGVYVWTIDEEEDMRRFVSWDVDGIYTNRPAVLKGLLESGTLSRTERKI
;
A
#
# COMPACT_ATOMS: atom_id res chain seq x y z
N MET A 1 -2.19 -13.57 -20.16
CA MET A 1 -2.40 -14.01 -18.76
C MET A 1 -3.90 -14.03 -18.49
N PRO A 2 -4.45 -14.97 -17.69
CA PRO A 2 -5.84 -14.87 -17.25
C PRO A 2 -6.07 -13.53 -16.54
N ALA A 3 -7.27 -12.94 -16.68
CA ALA A 3 -7.61 -11.60 -16.21
C ALA A 3 -7.71 -11.45 -14.68
N LEU A 4 -7.26 -12.45 -13.92
CA LEU A 4 -7.29 -12.43 -12.46
C LEU A 4 -6.21 -11.47 -11.95
N PRO A 5 -6.55 -10.43 -11.17
CA PRO A 5 -5.56 -9.55 -10.56
C PRO A 5 -4.61 -10.34 -9.65
N VAL A 6 -3.31 -10.13 -9.81
CA VAL A 6 -2.25 -10.75 -9.00
C VAL A 6 -1.37 -9.67 -8.38
N ALA A 7 -0.86 -9.95 -7.18
CA ALA A 7 0.08 -9.09 -6.46
C ALA A 7 1.32 -9.89 -6.06
N CYS A 8 2.50 -9.27 -6.08
CA CYS A 8 3.73 -9.87 -5.58
C CYS A 8 3.89 -9.61 -4.08
N ILE A 9 4.14 -10.66 -3.29
CA ILE A 9 4.45 -10.55 -1.86
C ILE A 9 5.97 -10.51 -1.70
N LEU A 10 6.50 -9.40 -1.18
CA LEU A 10 7.93 -9.13 -1.16
C LEU A 10 8.37 -8.63 0.23
N LYS A 11 9.55 -9.11 0.67
CA LYS A 11 10.20 -8.65 1.91
C LYS A 11 11.16 -7.49 1.69
N VAL A 12 11.69 -7.35 0.48
CA VAL A 12 12.59 -6.27 0.07
C VAL A 12 12.12 -5.77 -1.27
N PHE A 13 11.95 -4.47 -1.37
CA PHE A 13 11.51 -3.80 -2.58
C PHE A 13 12.06 -2.39 -2.58
N THR A 14 12.60 -1.96 -3.72
CA THR A 14 13.20 -0.64 -3.89
C THR A 14 12.50 0.08 -5.03
N PRO A 15 12.55 1.42 -5.09
CA PRO A 15 11.95 2.19 -6.17
C PRO A 15 12.41 1.76 -7.57
N GLU A 16 13.67 1.33 -7.70
CA GLU A 16 14.24 0.88 -8.98
C GLU A 16 13.60 -0.42 -9.47
N ALA A 17 13.08 -1.24 -8.55
CA ALA A 17 12.41 -2.49 -8.90
C ALA A 17 11.04 -2.25 -9.55
N VAL A 18 10.38 -1.10 -9.31
CA VAL A 18 8.99 -0.83 -9.71
C VAL A 18 8.78 -1.03 -11.22
N SER A 19 9.70 -0.55 -12.07
CA SER A 19 9.60 -0.70 -13.54
C SER A 19 9.54 -2.17 -13.96
N ALA A 20 10.38 -3.02 -13.36
CA ALA A 20 10.44 -4.43 -13.71
C ALA A 20 9.14 -5.19 -13.37
N TYR A 21 8.41 -4.77 -12.33
CA TYR A 21 7.11 -5.37 -11.99
C TYR A 21 5.98 -4.84 -12.88
N LYS A 22 6.05 -3.55 -13.26
CA LYS A 22 5.12 -2.97 -14.23
C LYS A 22 5.20 -3.68 -15.57
N GLU A 23 6.42 -3.88 -16.09
CA GLU A 23 6.66 -4.57 -17.36
C GLU A 23 6.13 -6.01 -17.37
N LYS A 24 6.11 -6.66 -16.21
CA LYS A 24 5.53 -8.00 -16.00
C LYS A 24 4.00 -7.98 -15.86
N GLY A 25 3.36 -6.82 -15.90
CA GLY A 25 1.90 -6.66 -15.83
C GLY A 25 1.33 -6.67 -14.41
N TYR A 26 2.17 -6.54 -13.37
CA TYR A 26 1.66 -6.44 -12.00
C TYR A 26 1.09 -5.05 -11.74
N ARG A 27 -0.10 -5.01 -11.14
CA ARG A 27 -0.81 -3.76 -10.78
C ARG A 27 -0.71 -3.43 -9.30
N PHE A 28 -0.26 -4.38 -8.48
CA PHE A 28 -0.10 -4.21 -7.04
C PHE A 28 1.16 -4.93 -6.53
N VAL A 29 1.78 -4.34 -5.51
CA VAL A 29 2.83 -4.97 -4.71
C VAL A 29 2.38 -5.04 -3.25
N SER A 30 2.73 -6.12 -2.56
CA SER A 30 2.42 -6.34 -1.14
C SER A 30 3.72 -6.41 -0.35
N LEU A 31 4.01 -5.34 0.39
CA LEU A 31 5.31 -5.07 0.97
C LEU A 31 5.32 -5.23 2.50
N GLN A 32 6.45 -5.65 3.04
CA GLN A 32 6.65 -5.70 4.48
C GLN A 32 6.81 -4.28 5.04
N LYS A 33 6.20 -3.99 6.19
CA LYS A 33 6.22 -2.64 6.80
C LYS A 33 7.60 -1.96 6.90
N LYS A 34 8.68 -2.72 7.06
CA LYS A 34 10.05 -2.20 7.20
C LYS A 34 10.66 -1.67 5.90
N THR A 35 10.08 -2.02 4.76
CA THR A 35 10.60 -1.65 3.44
C THR A 35 9.74 -0.64 2.74
N VAL A 36 8.75 -0.09 3.43
CA VAL A 36 7.84 0.92 2.89
C VAL A 36 8.24 2.27 3.45
N SER A 37 8.38 3.24 2.54
CA SER A 37 8.51 4.66 2.84
C SER A 37 7.53 5.45 1.97
N GLU A 38 7.27 6.71 2.31
CA GLU A 38 6.37 7.58 1.53
C GLU A 38 6.87 7.79 0.09
N GLU A 39 8.19 7.90 -0.09
CA GLU A 39 8.82 8.06 -1.41
C GLU A 39 8.62 6.81 -2.26
N LEU A 40 8.66 5.62 -1.65
CA LEU A 40 8.41 4.37 -2.35
C LEU A 40 6.95 4.26 -2.78
N VAL A 41 6.00 4.65 -1.93
CA VAL A 41 4.57 4.65 -2.29
C VAL A 41 4.34 5.58 -3.46
N THR A 42 4.88 6.81 -3.39
CA THR A 42 4.83 7.78 -4.47
C THR A 42 5.42 7.23 -5.77
N ALA A 43 6.60 6.60 -5.72
CA ALA A 43 7.24 6.00 -6.88
C ALA A 43 6.38 4.89 -7.51
N CYS A 44 5.78 4.01 -6.70
CA CYS A 44 4.84 2.99 -7.18
C CYS A 44 3.65 3.62 -7.91
N HIS A 45 3.04 4.64 -7.30
CA HIS A 45 1.88 5.33 -7.86
C HIS A 45 2.19 6.04 -9.18
N THR A 46 3.34 6.71 -9.30
CA THR A 46 3.77 7.34 -10.58
C THR A 46 3.89 6.34 -11.71
N MET A 47 4.15 5.07 -11.38
CA MET A 47 4.24 3.97 -12.34
C MET A 47 2.91 3.24 -12.56
N GLY A 48 1.84 3.59 -11.82
CA GLY A 48 0.52 2.96 -11.90
C GLY A 48 0.43 1.64 -11.12
N ILE A 49 1.30 1.44 -10.14
CA ILE A 49 1.31 0.27 -9.25
C ILE A 49 0.78 0.68 -7.87
N GLY A 50 -0.24 -0.04 -7.38
CA GLY A 50 -0.74 0.13 -6.03
C GLY A 50 0.11 -0.60 -4.99
N VAL A 51 0.07 -0.13 -3.74
CA VAL A 51 0.87 -0.64 -2.64
C VAL A 51 -0.02 -1.14 -1.50
N TYR A 52 0.13 -2.43 -1.18
CA TYR A 52 -0.41 -3.02 0.05
C TYR A 52 0.71 -3.26 1.06
N VAL A 53 0.40 -3.13 2.35
CA VAL A 53 1.38 -3.33 3.42
C VAL A 53 0.92 -4.39 4.40
N TRP A 54 1.81 -5.31 4.77
CA TRP A 54 1.56 -6.36 5.75
C TRP A 54 2.66 -6.43 6.83
N THR A 55 2.37 -6.95 8.02
CA THR A 55 1.07 -6.98 8.71
C THR A 55 1.07 -5.83 9.71
N ILE A 56 0.03 -5.01 9.71
CA ILE A 56 -0.05 -3.79 10.52
C ILE A 56 -1.12 -3.96 11.60
N ASP A 57 -0.68 -4.13 12.84
CA ASP A 57 -1.58 -4.34 13.99
C ASP A 57 -1.57 -3.17 14.99
N GLU A 58 -0.58 -2.28 14.88
CA GLU A 58 -0.45 -1.09 15.72
C GLU A 58 -1.16 0.10 15.09
N GLU A 59 -1.95 0.82 15.88
CA GLU A 59 -2.73 1.98 15.43
C GLU A 59 -1.84 3.11 14.88
N GLU A 60 -0.69 3.37 15.52
CA GLU A 60 0.28 4.36 15.03
C GLU A 60 0.81 3.99 13.64
N ASP A 61 1.14 2.72 13.41
CA ASP A 61 1.54 2.22 12.10
C ASP A 61 0.40 2.36 11.09
N MET A 62 -0.85 2.05 11.46
CA MET A 62 -2.02 2.23 10.58
C MET A 62 -2.16 3.69 10.15
N ARG A 63 -2.10 4.63 11.10
CA ARG A 63 -2.19 6.08 10.83
C ARG A 63 -1.08 6.53 9.89
N ARG A 64 0.15 6.08 10.14
CA ARG A 64 1.30 6.37 9.28
C ARG A 64 1.10 5.86 7.85
N PHE A 65 0.77 4.58 7.67
CA PHE A 65 0.63 4.03 6.32
C PHE A 65 -0.56 4.62 5.56
N VAL A 66 -1.66 4.94 6.25
CA VAL A 66 -2.77 5.67 5.63
C VAL A 66 -2.34 7.09 5.24
N SER A 67 -1.53 7.78 6.05
CA SER A 67 -1.01 9.11 5.69
C SER A 67 -0.08 9.09 4.48
N TRP A 68 0.61 7.97 4.23
CA TRP A 68 1.43 7.76 3.04
C TRP A 68 0.62 7.30 1.80
N ASP A 69 -0.71 7.29 1.88
CA ASP A 69 -1.64 6.86 0.81
C ASP A 69 -1.41 5.43 0.29
N VAL A 70 -1.12 4.47 1.18
CA VAL A 70 -1.12 3.06 0.76
C VAL A 70 -2.52 2.63 0.31
N ASP A 71 -2.59 1.79 -0.72
CA ASP A 71 -3.86 1.31 -1.29
C ASP A 71 -4.56 0.27 -0.42
N GLY A 72 -3.85 -0.31 0.56
CA GLY A 72 -4.41 -1.35 1.41
C GLY A 72 -3.48 -1.76 2.56
N ILE A 73 -4.10 -2.19 3.65
CA ILE A 73 -3.41 -2.68 4.85
C ILE A 73 -3.93 -4.08 5.16
N TYR A 74 -2.99 -5.02 5.32
CA TYR A 74 -3.28 -6.31 5.93
C TYR A 74 -3.11 -6.20 7.44
N THR A 75 -4.14 -6.58 8.20
CA THR A 75 -4.17 -6.47 9.66
C THR A 75 -4.92 -7.65 10.28
N ASN A 76 -4.49 -8.06 11.47
CA ASN A 76 -5.23 -8.97 12.33
C ASN A 76 -6.31 -8.23 13.15
N ARG A 77 -6.37 -6.90 13.06
CA ARG A 77 -7.28 -6.02 13.83
C ARG A 77 -8.15 -5.14 12.91
N PRO A 78 -8.97 -5.73 12.01
CA PRO A 78 -9.73 -4.97 11.01
C PRO A 78 -10.75 -4.00 11.63
N ALA A 79 -11.30 -4.31 12.80
CA ALA A 79 -12.24 -3.41 13.50
C ALA A 79 -11.57 -2.09 13.94
N VAL A 80 -10.31 -2.15 14.37
CA VAL A 80 -9.54 -0.96 14.77
C VAL A 80 -9.28 -0.09 13.54
N LEU A 81 -8.73 -0.68 12.47
CA LEU A 81 -8.49 0.04 11.21
C LEU A 81 -9.76 0.70 10.66
N LYS A 82 -10.88 -0.03 10.67
CA LYS A 82 -12.18 0.50 10.23
C LYS A 82 -12.61 1.72 11.06
N GLY A 83 -12.51 1.65 12.40
CA GLY A 83 -12.83 2.79 13.26
C GLY A 83 -11.94 4.02 13.01
N LEU A 84 -10.66 3.80 12.71
CA LEU A 84 -9.74 4.90 12.34
C LEU A 84 -10.16 5.61 11.06
N LEU A 85 -10.58 4.85 10.04
CA LEU A 85 -11.03 5.40 8.76
C LEU A 85 -12.40 6.10 8.86
N GLU A 86 -13.32 5.56 9.64
CA GLU A 86 -14.68 6.11 9.80
C GLU A 86 -14.71 7.35 10.69
N SER A 87 -13.82 7.47 11.68
CA SER A 87 -13.74 8.63 12.58
C SER A 87 -13.30 9.93 11.90
N GLY A 88 -12.98 9.90 10.59
CA GLY A 88 -12.51 11.07 9.85
C GLY A 88 -11.12 11.56 10.26
N THR A 89 -10.47 10.89 11.21
CA THR A 89 -9.12 11.24 11.68
C THR A 89 -8.07 11.01 10.58
N LEU A 90 -8.40 10.23 9.56
CA LEU A 90 -7.57 9.94 8.39
C LEU A 90 -8.37 10.25 7.13
N SER A 91 -8.33 11.50 6.68
CA SER A 91 -8.87 11.88 5.38
C SER A 91 -7.88 11.46 4.30
N ARG A 92 -8.30 10.56 3.39
CA ARG A 92 -7.60 10.35 2.12
C ARG A 92 -7.67 11.67 1.36
N THR A 93 -6.55 12.40 1.29
CA THR A 93 -6.45 13.69 0.60
C THR A 93 -7.04 13.54 -0.79
N GLU A 94 -8.24 14.09 -0.95
CA GLU A 94 -8.94 14.44 -2.18
C GLU A 94 -9.02 13.32 -3.24
N ARG A 95 -10.23 12.76 -3.39
CA ARG A 95 -10.65 12.01 -4.59
C ARG A 95 -10.28 12.83 -5.83
N LYS A 96 -9.20 12.47 -6.51
CA LYS A 96 -8.87 13.04 -7.83
C LYS A 96 -9.96 12.63 -8.81
N ILE A 97 -10.60 13.67 -9.33
CA ILE A 97 -11.63 13.75 -10.38
C ILE A 97 -11.09 13.12 -11.67
#